data_AF-A0AAV3FDE0-F1
#
_entry.id   AF-A0AAV3FDE0-F1
#
_cell.length_a   1.000
_cell.length_b   1.000
_cell.length_c   1.000
_cell.angle_alpha   90.00
_cell.angle_beta   90.00
_cell.angle_gamma   90.00
#
_symmetry.space_group_name_H-M   'P 1'
#
loop_
_entity.id
_entity.type
_entity.pdbx_description
1 polymer ?
#
loop_
_entity_poly.entity_id
_entity_poly.type
_entity_poly.pdbx_seq_one_letter_code
_entity_poly.pdbx_strand_id
1 'polypeptide(L)'
;MLKDKIKQSRKEMNLTQQEFAKLLGISRGNLGDLENGKNKGGNLSLIRKLSEVTGKEISYFLDSDSEFAVKQYEVLDNAINMLITKGAISKSGKVSPKYKKILFEILEQEIALKLERRENGED
;
A
#
# COMPACT_ATOMS: atom_id res chain seq x y z
N MET A 1 3.06 1.57 17.15
CA MET A 1 1.70 1.98 16.71
C MET A 1 1.83 3.00 15.59
N LEU A 2 1.35 2.64 14.38
CA LEU A 2 1.38 3.47 13.17
C LEU A 2 0.91 4.93 13.40
N LYS A 3 -0.16 5.13 14.17
CA LYS A 3 -0.71 6.48 14.48
C LYS A 3 0.34 7.43 15.07
N ASP A 4 1.19 6.92 15.95
CA ASP A 4 2.20 7.70 16.67
C ASP A 4 3.38 8.02 15.74
N LYS A 5 3.78 7.05 14.91
CA LYS A 5 4.81 7.19 13.87
C LYS A 5 4.45 8.24 12.82
N ILE A 6 3.19 8.28 12.38
CA ILE A 6 2.67 9.31 11.45
C ILE A 6 2.75 10.69 12.11
N LYS A 7 2.19 10.81 13.32
CA LYS A 7 2.13 12.08 14.05
C LYS A 7 3.51 12.63 14.40
N GLN A 8 4.42 11.75 14.78
CA GLN A 8 5.82 12.09 15.07
C GLN A 8 6.52 12.60 13.82
N SER A 9 6.41 11.88 12.70
CA SER A 9 7.05 12.29 11.45
C SER A 9 6.58 13.66 10.97
N ARG A 10 5.28 13.95 11.08
CA ARG A 10 4.76 15.28 10.77
C ARG A 10 5.39 16.37 11.63
N LYS A 11 5.50 16.13 12.93
CA LYS A 11 6.05 17.09 13.90
C LYS A 11 7.54 17.35 13.67
N GLU A 12 8.32 16.31 13.35
CA GLU A 12 9.74 16.43 13.02
C GLU A 12 9.97 17.31 11.78
N MET A 13 9.03 17.29 10.84
CA MET A 13 9.03 18.16 9.66
C MET A 13 8.50 19.58 9.94
N ASN A 14 8.07 19.88 11.18
CA ASN A 14 7.42 21.14 11.56
C ASN A 14 6.17 21.51 10.74
N LEU A 15 5.39 20.50 10.33
CA LEU A 15 4.20 20.70 9.50
C LEU A 15 2.89 20.68 10.29
N THR A 16 1.93 21.49 9.86
CA THR A 16 0.53 21.36 10.29
C THR A 16 -0.10 20.10 9.72
N GLN A 17 -1.21 19.65 10.32
CA GLN A 17 -1.99 18.54 9.75
C GLN A 17 -2.48 18.85 8.33
N GLN A 18 -2.81 20.12 8.03
CA GLN A 18 -3.27 20.50 6.71
C GLN A 18 -2.16 20.37 5.65
N GLU A 19 -0.95 20.84 5.96
CA GLU A 19 0.20 20.77 5.04
C GLU A 19 0.64 19.33 4.82
N PHE A 20 0.74 18.54 5.89
CA PHE A 20 1.14 17.15 5.78
C PHE A 20 0.10 16.31 5.03
N ALA A 21 -1.20 16.54 5.27
CA ALA A 21 -2.25 15.88 4.51
C ALA A 21 -2.17 16.23 3.00
N LYS A 22 -1.84 17.48 2.67
CA LYS A 22 -1.63 17.92 1.28
C LYS A 22 -0.46 17.17 0.63
N LEU A 23 0.67 17.00 1.33
CA LEU A 23 1.82 16.23 0.82
C LEU A 23 1.46 14.75 0.59
N LEU A 24 0.69 14.17 1.52
CA LEU A 24 0.22 12.79 1.40
C LEU A 24 -0.91 12.63 0.37
N GLY A 25 -1.52 13.72 -0.11
CA GLY A 25 -2.65 13.68 -1.03
C GLY A 25 -3.92 13.10 -0.40
N ILE A 26 -4.13 13.34 0.90
CA ILE A 26 -5.33 12.93 1.65
C ILE A 26 -6.03 14.15 2.26
N SER A 27 -7.26 13.97 2.75
CA SER A 27 -7.95 15.03 3.49
C SER A 27 -7.35 15.23 4.89
N ARG A 28 -7.40 16.46 5.42
CA ARG A 28 -6.96 16.78 6.78
C ARG A 28 -7.76 16.00 7.84
N GLY A 29 -9.03 15.74 7.58
CA GLY A 29 -9.87 14.88 8.43
C GLY A 29 -9.33 13.45 8.50
N ASN A 30 -9.01 12.85 7.34
CA ASN A 30 -8.42 11.51 7.26
C ASN A 30 -7.08 11.44 8.02
N LEU A 31 -6.21 12.44 7.85
CA LEU A 31 -4.98 12.53 8.64
C LEU A 31 -5.26 12.60 10.14
N GLY A 32 -6.27 13.39 10.55
CA GLY A 32 -6.70 13.47 11.95
C GLY A 32 -7.16 12.12 12.48
N ASP A 33 -7.94 11.35 11.72
CA ASP A 33 -8.39 10.01 12.13
C ASP A 33 -7.24 9.01 12.23
N LEU A 34 -6.26 9.08 11.32
CA LEU A 34 -5.03 8.28 11.35
C LEU A 34 -4.18 8.59 12.59
N GLU A 35 -3.90 9.88 12.86
CA GLU A 35 -3.08 10.30 14.02
C GLU A 35 -3.76 10.04 15.38
N ASN A 36 -5.09 9.86 15.39
CA ASN A 36 -5.84 9.49 16.58
C ASN A 36 -6.11 7.97 16.68
N GLY A 37 -5.68 7.18 15.69
CA GLY A 37 -5.92 5.74 15.65
C GLY A 37 -7.39 5.35 15.48
N LYS A 38 -8.24 6.28 15.03
CA LYS A 38 -9.65 6.00 14.68
C LYS A 38 -9.77 5.24 13.36
N ASN A 39 -8.79 5.43 12.47
CA ASN A 39 -8.63 4.66 11.26
C ASN A 39 -7.44 3.69 11.43
N LYS A 40 -7.71 2.37 11.42
CA LYS A 40 -6.66 1.33 11.42
C LYS A 40 -5.99 1.19 10.03
N GLY A 41 -6.57 1.80 9.01
CA GLY A 41 -6.25 1.61 7.59
C GLY A 41 -5.05 2.40 7.10
N GLY A 42 -3.85 1.99 7.51
CA GLY A 42 -2.63 2.33 6.80
C GLY A 42 -2.50 1.53 5.52
N ASN A 43 -3.24 1.84 4.45
CA ASN A 43 -3.04 1.12 3.19
C ASN A 43 -1.60 1.31 2.66
N LEU A 44 -1.07 0.33 1.92
CA LEU A 44 0.33 0.35 1.47
C LEU A 44 0.68 1.60 0.64
N SER A 45 -0.29 2.14 -0.09
CA SER A 45 -0.14 3.40 -0.83
C SER A 45 0.19 4.58 0.10
N LEU A 46 -0.54 4.72 1.21
CA LEU A 46 -0.26 5.72 2.23
C LEU A 46 1.10 5.48 2.90
N ILE A 47 1.47 4.23 3.18
CA ILE A 47 2.76 3.88 3.78
C ILE A 47 3.92 4.24 2.85
N ARG A 48 3.83 3.90 1.55
CA ARG A 48 4.82 4.30 0.54
C ARG A 48 4.94 5.82 0.48
N LYS A 49 3.82 6.53 0.49
CA LYS A 49 3.83 8.00 0.44
C LYS A 49 4.36 8.65 1.72
N LEU A 50 4.11 8.05 2.88
CA LEU A 50 4.75 8.44 4.13
C LEU A 50 6.26 8.25 4.04
N SER A 51 6.72 7.13 3.49
CA SER A 51 8.16 6.89 3.27
C SER A 51 8.77 7.95 2.35
N GLU A 52 8.16 8.21 1.19
CA GLU A 52 8.60 9.23 0.23
C GLU A 52 8.65 10.64 0.84
N VAL A 53 7.59 11.05 1.55
CA VAL A 53 7.47 12.42 2.08
C VAL A 53 8.38 12.63 3.30
N THR A 54 8.55 11.61 4.14
CA THR A 54 9.28 11.74 5.42
C THR A 54 10.74 11.32 5.33
N GLY A 55 11.14 10.66 4.22
CA GLY A 55 12.46 10.08 4.04
C GLY A 55 12.74 8.86 4.92
N LYS A 56 11.74 8.33 5.63
CA LYS A 56 11.89 7.16 6.50
C LYS A 56 11.60 5.87 5.72
N GLU A 57 12.26 4.80 6.11
CA GLU A 57 12.01 3.47 5.53
C GLU A 57 10.56 3.02 5.74
N ILE A 58 10.02 2.24 4.80
CA ILE A 58 8.67 1.67 4.89
C ILE A 58 8.49 0.88 6.18
N SER A 59 9.52 0.14 6.61
CA SER A 59 9.55 -0.63 7.86
C SER A 59 9.38 0.22 9.11
N TYR A 60 9.70 1.53 9.06
CA TYR A 60 9.42 2.43 10.17
C TYR A 60 7.91 2.56 10.41
N PHE A 61 7.09 2.56 9.35
CA PHE A 61 5.65 2.73 9.46
C PHE A 61 4.90 1.41 9.66
N LEU A 62 5.47 0.29 9.24
CA LEU A 62 4.96 -1.04 9.54
C LEU A 62 5.26 -1.38 11.01
N ASP A 63 4.26 -1.81 11.78
CA ASP A 63 4.52 -2.43 13.09
C ASP A 63 4.75 -3.93 12.88
N SER A 64 5.71 -4.53 13.57
CA SER A 64 6.00 -5.97 13.50
C SER A 64 4.81 -6.85 13.90
N ASP A 65 3.90 -6.31 14.70
CA ASP A 65 2.67 -6.97 15.16
C ASP A 65 1.44 -6.63 14.30
N SER A 66 1.62 -5.82 13.25
CA SER A 66 0.56 -5.62 12.27
C SER A 66 0.59 -6.78 11.29
N GLU A 67 -0.53 -7.50 11.13
CA GLU A 67 -0.81 -8.44 10.02
C GLU A 67 -0.36 -7.93 8.65
N PHE A 68 -0.19 -6.60 8.50
CA PHE A 68 0.46 -5.92 7.39
C PHE A 68 1.87 -6.43 7.03
N ALA A 69 2.62 -7.00 7.98
CA ALA A 69 3.98 -7.50 7.75
C ALA A 69 4.00 -8.81 6.92
N VAL A 70 2.86 -9.48 6.75
CA VAL A 70 2.84 -10.82 6.17
C VAL A 70 1.80 -10.88 5.05
N LYS A 71 2.26 -10.65 3.80
CA LYS A 71 1.67 -11.20 2.56
C LYS A 71 0.22 -10.75 2.19
N GLN A 72 -0.06 -10.03 1.08
CA GLN A 72 -1.33 -10.30 0.33
C GLN A 72 -1.55 -9.65 -1.06
N TYR A 73 -0.74 -8.70 -1.54
CA TYR A 73 -1.03 -8.03 -2.83
C TYR A 73 0.16 -7.65 -3.72
N GLU A 74 1.41 -7.94 -3.36
CA GLU A 74 2.53 -7.42 -4.14
C GLU A 74 2.75 -8.12 -5.49
N VAL A 75 2.47 -9.41 -5.62
CA VAL A 75 2.84 -10.15 -6.83
C VAL A 75 2.02 -9.66 -8.03
N LEU A 76 0.69 -9.60 -7.89
CA LEU A 76 -0.18 -9.12 -8.95
C LEU A 76 -0.01 -7.61 -9.21
N ASP A 77 0.16 -6.80 -8.17
CA ASP A 77 0.37 -5.34 -8.32
C ASP A 77 1.69 -5.04 -9.03
N ASN A 78 2.77 -5.72 -8.66
CA ASN A 78 4.07 -5.59 -9.33
C ASN A 78 4.01 -6.07 -10.78
N ALA A 79 3.27 -7.15 -11.05
CA ALA A 79 3.05 -7.63 -12.41
C ALA A 79 2.30 -6.60 -13.26
N ILE A 80 1.23 -5.99 -12.72
CA ILE A 80 0.47 -4.93 -13.40
C ILE A 80 1.36 -3.71 -13.67
N ASN A 81 2.13 -3.26 -12.68
CA ASN A 81 3.05 -2.12 -12.82
C ASN A 81 4.13 -2.38 -13.88
N MET A 82 4.69 -3.59 -13.94
CA MET A 82 5.61 -4.00 -14.99
C MET A 82 4.95 -3.94 -16.38
N LEU A 83 3.71 -4.44 -16.51
CA LEU A 83 3.00 -4.44 -17.78
C LEU A 83 2.62 -3.02 -18.24
N ILE A 84 2.26 -2.12 -17.31
CA ILE A 84 2.06 -0.69 -17.60
C ILE A 84 3.36 -0.08 -18.13
N THR A 85 4.49 -0.32 -17.45
CA THR A 85 5.80 0.23 -17.83
C THR A 85 6.24 -0.25 -19.22
N LYS A 86 5.92 -1.50 -19.58
CA LYS A 86 6.20 -2.06 -20.91
C LYS A 86 5.22 -1.62 -22.00
N GLY A 87 4.26 -0.74 -21.69
CA GLY A 87 3.20 -0.34 -22.62
C GLY A 87 2.25 -1.48 -23.00
N ALA A 88 2.26 -2.58 -22.24
CA ALA A 88 1.42 -3.74 -22.48
C ALA A 88 -0.02 -3.53 -22.00
N ILE A 89 -0.28 -2.49 -21.21
CA ILE A 89 -1.61 -2.07 -20.76
C ILE A 89 -1.87 -0.67 -21.30
N SER A 90 -2.93 -0.54 -22.09
CA SER A 90 -3.39 0.76 -22.61
C SER A 90 -4.02 1.62 -21.50
N LYS A 91 -4.15 2.93 -21.76
CA LYS A 91 -4.84 3.87 -20.85
C LYS A 91 -6.29 3.47 -20.52
N SER A 92 -6.93 2.66 -21.36
CA SER A 92 -8.27 2.13 -21.12
C SER A 92 -8.27 0.81 -20.33
N GLY A 93 -7.11 0.39 -19.78
CA GLY A 93 -6.95 -0.86 -19.04
C GLY A 93 -6.90 -2.12 -19.91
N LYS A 94 -6.94 -2.00 -21.25
CA LYS A 94 -6.84 -3.19 -22.12
C LYS A 94 -5.40 -3.70 -22.13
N VAL A 95 -5.25 -4.96 -21.72
CA VAL A 95 -3.99 -5.71 -21.77
C VAL A 95 -3.78 -6.28 -23.17
N SER A 96 -2.58 -6.11 -23.70
CA SER A 96 -2.16 -6.69 -24.97
C SER A 96 -2.34 -8.22 -24.96
N PRO A 97 -2.88 -8.83 -26.03
CA PRO A 97 -3.15 -10.27 -26.09
C PRO A 97 -1.94 -11.15 -25.72
N LYS A 98 -0.73 -10.69 -26.08
CA LYS A 98 0.52 -11.37 -25.75
C LYS A 98 0.75 -11.56 -24.24
N TYR A 99 0.26 -10.63 -23.42
CA TYR A 99 0.47 -10.60 -21.97
C TYR A 99 -0.74 -11.07 -21.17
N LYS A 100 -1.88 -11.35 -21.84
CA LYS A 100 -3.08 -11.83 -21.16
C LYS A 100 -2.84 -13.17 -20.46
N LYS A 101 -2.17 -14.11 -21.13
CA LYS A 101 -1.90 -15.45 -20.57
C LYS A 101 -1.07 -15.37 -19.29
N ILE A 102 0.07 -14.69 -19.33
CA ILE A 102 0.95 -14.55 -18.16
C ILE A 102 0.28 -13.78 -17.01
N LEU A 103 -0.52 -12.75 -17.30
CA LEU A 103 -1.26 -12.04 -16.26
C LEU A 103 -2.32 -12.93 -15.60
N PHE A 104 -2.96 -13.79 -16.38
CA PHE A 104 -3.95 -14.75 -15.88
C PHE A 104 -3.29 -15.83 -15.01
N GLU A 105 -2.15 -16.37 -15.43
CA GLU A 105 -1.36 -17.34 -14.64
C GLU A 105 -0.93 -16.75 -13.28
N ILE A 106 -0.49 -15.48 -13.26
CA ILE A 106 -0.13 -14.78 -12.01
C ILE A 106 -1.35 -14.61 -11.10
N LEU A 107 -2.51 -14.28 -11.66
CA LEU A 107 -3.77 -14.18 -10.90
C LEU A 107 -4.16 -15.53 -10.29
N GLU A 108 -4.03 -16.62 -11.04
CA GLU A 108 -4.33 -17.97 -10.56
C GLU A 108 -3.44 -18.36 -9.37
N GLN A 109 -2.13 -18.05 -9.42
CA GLN A 109 -1.21 -18.28 -8.32
C GLN A 109 -1.57 -17.45 -7.07
N GLU A 110 -1.94 -16.18 -7.25
CA GLU A 110 -2.39 -15.32 -6.16
C GLU A 110 -3.68 -15.86 -5.51
N ILE A 111 -4.61 -16.39 -6.31
CA ILE A 111 -5.83 -17.05 -5.81
C ILE A 111 -5.48 -18.32 -5.03
N ALA A 112 -4.61 -19.18 -5.56
CA ALA A 112 -4.19 -20.40 -4.89
C ALA A 112 -3.58 -20.12 -3.50
N LEU A 113 -2.67 -19.15 -3.43
CA LEU A 113 -2.07 -18.70 -2.17
C LEU A 113 -3.10 -18.16 -1.17
N LYS A 114 -4.14 -17.47 -1.64
CA LYS A 114 -5.24 -17.00 -0.77
C LYS A 114 -6.10 -18.15 -0.25
N LEU A 115 -6.33 -19.17 -1.07
CA LEU A 115 -7.07 -20.36 -0.64
C LEU A 115 -6.29 -21.17 0.40
N GLU A 116 -5.00 -21.40 0.19
CA GLU A 116 -4.14 -22.11 1.15
C GLU A 116 -4.12 -21.43 2.53
N ARG A 117 -4.07 -20.10 2.58
CA ARG A 117 -4.08 -19.37 3.86
C ARG A 117 -5.38 -19.47 4.61
N ARG A 118 -6.50 -19.50 3.89
CA ARG A 118 -7.82 -19.76 4.47
C ARG A 118 -7.90 -21.13 5.10
N GLU A 119 -7.36 -22.14 4.43
CA GLU A 119 -7.29 -23.50 4.97
C GLU A 119 -6.38 -23.58 6.21
N ASN A 120 -5.31 -22.78 6.24
CA ASN A 120 -4.38 -22.71 7.37
C ASN A 120 -4.82 -21.79 8.52
N GLY A 121 -5.96 -21.10 8.40
CA GLY A 121 -6.47 -20.19 9.43
C GLY A 121 -5.62 -18.92 9.63
N GLU A 122 -4.87 -18.49 8.60
CA GLU A 122 -4.03 -17.28 8.61
C GLU A 122 -4.79 -16.02 8.10
N ASP A 123 -6.13 -16.03 8.12
CA ASP A 123 -7.02 -15.00 7.55
C ASP A 123 -7.61 -14.04 8.60
#